data_AF-A0A7C3C5H8-F1
#
_entry.id   AF-A0A7C3C5H8-F1
#
_cell.length_a   1.000
_cell.length_b   1.000
_cell.length_c   1.000
_cell.angle_alpha   90.00
_cell.angle_beta   90.00
_cell.angle_gamma   90.00
#
_symmetry.space_group_name_H-M   'P 1'
#
loop_
_entity.id
_entity.type
_entity.pdbx_description
1 polymer ?
#
loop_
_entity_poly.entity_id
_entity_poly.type
_entity_poly.pdbx_seq_one_letter_code
_entity_poly.pdbx_strand_id
1 'polypeptide(L)'
;SLKSVDAMKATFKGAYFADSNLDHGNFSGSDFTKALFIDTKFGDAIVENAVFERAEFTDSNLAKVIGLTQEQINTSCGNEKTELPTGLTLMNCEDLPDEENAEENTFLGFSMPATSPFAIKSARAPSFGRAYQSAGRSDIRILITDNDQQHPILQKLRAKRVEKKEALDDALKGIDSALRDLPIDSPTRAKLMQSREILQNIKDTE
;
A
#
# COMPACT_ATOMS: atom_id res chain seq x y z
N SER A 1 6.01 12.06 12.96
CA SER A 1 6.22 10.94 13.90
C SER A 1 5.00 10.81 14.78
N LEU A 2 4.40 9.61 14.85
CA LEU A 2 3.25 9.25 15.71
C LEU A 2 3.67 8.16 16.72
N LYS A 3 4.92 8.23 17.19
CA LYS A 3 5.45 7.27 18.15
C LYS A 3 4.68 7.35 19.47
N SER A 4 4.32 6.20 20.04
CA SER A 4 3.63 6.08 21.33
C SER A 4 2.29 6.83 21.40
N VAL A 5 1.63 7.04 20.26
CA VAL A 5 0.31 7.67 20.19
C VAL A 5 -0.78 6.66 20.56
N ASP A 6 -1.80 7.10 21.29
CA ASP A 6 -3.07 6.39 21.44
C ASP A 6 -4.05 6.92 20.39
N ALA A 7 -4.34 6.09 19.39
CA ALA A 7 -5.22 6.38 18.29
C ALA A 7 -6.19 5.22 18.03
N MET A 8 -6.65 4.55 19.09
CA MET A 8 -7.63 3.47 19.01
C MET A 8 -8.90 3.92 18.29
N LYS A 9 -9.42 3.08 17.39
CA LYS A 9 -10.66 3.31 16.61
C LYS A 9 -10.67 4.60 15.77
N ALA A 10 -9.49 5.17 15.52
CA ALA A 10 -9.36 6.34 14.66
C ALA A 10 -9.52 5.96 13.18
N THR A 11 -9.81 6.96 12.34
CA THR A 11 -9.96 6.78 10.89
C THR A 11 -8.81 7.48 10.18
N PHE A 12 -8.10 6.72 9.34
CA PHE A 12 -6.93 7.11 8.55
C PHE A 12 -7.06 6.62 7.11
N LYS A 13 -8.29 6.57 6.61
CA LYS A 13 -8.55 6.16 5.23
C LYS A 13 -7.82 7.07 4.24
N GLY A 14 -7.23 6.47 3.22
CA GLY A 14 -6.44 7.19 2.21
C GLY A 14 -5.23 7.96 2.76
N ALA A 15 -4.89 7.80 4.05
CA ALA A 15 -3.86 8.60 4.68
C ALA A 15 -2.47 8.22 4.16
N TYR A 16 -1.58 9.20 4.11
CA TYR A 16 -0.22 9.05 3.61
C TYR A 16 0.79 9.11 4.74
N PHE A 17 1.47 7.99 4.98
CA PHE A 17 2.49 7.80 5.99
C PHE A 17 3.83 7.51 5.30
N ALA A 18 4.44 8.50 4.65
CA ALA A 18 5.83 8.35 4.21
C ALA A 18 6.80 8.66 5.35
N ASP A 19 7.90 7.90 5.42
CA ASP A 19 9.02 8.10 6.35
C ASP A 19 8.57 8.22 7.82
N SER A 20 7.43 7.60 8.13
CA SER A 20 6.72 7.80 9.38
C SER A 20 7.16 6.79 10.42
N ASN A 21 7.19 7.23 11.69
CA ASN A 21 7.48 6.37 12.81
C ASN A 21 6.22 6.24 13.67
N LEU A 22 5.62 5.05 13.65
CA LEU A 22 4.41 4.65 14.37
C LEU A 22 4.73 3.75 15.58
N ASP A 23 6.01 3.57 15.88
CA ASP A 23 6.53 2.68 16.92
C ASP A 23 5.82 2.87 18.27
N HIS A 24 5.50 1.76 18.95
CA HIS A 24 4.77 1.72 20.23
C HIS A 24 3.39 2.41 20.22
N GLY A 25 2.84 2.79 19.06
CA GLY A 25 1.50 3.38 18.95
C GLY A 25 0.40 2.33 19.14
N ASN A 26 -0.72 2.74 19.70
CA ASN A 26 -1.92 1.91 19.81
C ASN A 26 -2.96 2.33 18.76
N PHE A 27 -3.18 1.47 17.78
CA PHE A 27 -4.12 1.67 16.67
C PHE A 27 -5.19 0.58 16.66
N SER A 28 -5.51 -0.02 17.81
CA SER A 28 -6.51 -1.08 17.89
C SER A 28 -7.88 -0.59 17.40
N GLY A 29 -8.48 -1.33 16.48
CA GLY A 29 -9.77 -1.02 15.87
C GLY A 29 -9.76 0.15 14.87
N SER A 30 -8.59 0.68 14.51
CA SER A 30 -8.48 1.83 13.61
C SER A 30 -8.63 1.44 12.14
N ASP A 31 -9.09 2.36 11.32
CA ASP A 31 -9.39 2.13 9.91
C ASP A 31 -8.34 2.81 9.01
N PHE A 32 -7.54 2.01 8.32
CA PHE A 32 -6.49 2.41 7.38
C PHE A 32 -6.82 2.01 5.94
N THR A 33 -8.11 1.90 5.60
CA THR A 33 -8.54 1.53 4.24
C THR A 33 -7.89 2.45 3.20
N LYS A 34 -7.23 1.88 2.18
CA LYS A 34 -6.47 2.60 1.14
C LYS A 34 -5.33 3.50 1.64
N ALA A 35 -4.87 3.33 2.89
CA ALA A 35 -3.74 4.09 3.40
C ALA A 35 -2.43 3.67 2.72
N LEU A 36 -1.51 4.62 2.59
CA LEU A 36 -0.21 4.43 1.96
C LEU A 36 0.88 4.54 3.02
N PHE A 37 1.61 3.46 3.24
CA PHE A 37 2.77 3.38 4.14
C PHE A 37 4.02 3.15 3.30
N ILE A 38 4.90 4.16 3.26
CA ILE A 38 6.14 4.13 2.48
C ILE A 38 7.29 4.38 3.43
N ASP A 39 8.24 3.44 3.51
CA ASP A 39 9.35 3.48 4.48
C ASP A 39 8.85 3.78 5.91
N THR A 40 7.76 3.12 6.31
CA THR A 40 7.15 3.31 7.63
C THR A 40 7.69 2.31 8.63
N LYS A 41 8.00 2.81 9.83
CA LYS A 41 8.43 2.00 10.97
C LYS A 41 7.25 1.80 11.91
N PHE A 42 6.72 0.58 11.96
CA PHE A 42 5.67 0.23 12.91
C PHE A 42 6.22 -0.22 14.26
N GLY A 43 7.40 -0.84 14.30
CA GLY A 43 8.01 -1.29 15.57
C GLY A 43 7.04 -2.12 16.41
N ASP A 44 6.94 -1.81 17.71
CA ASP A 44 6.03 -2.50 18.65
C ASP A 44 4.61 -1.90 18.65
N ALA A 45 4.12 -1.40 17.51
CA ALA A 45 2.76 -0.88 17.40
C ALA A 45 1.70 -1.98 17.55
N ILE A 46 0.56 -1.62 18.16
CA ILE A 46 -0.58 -2.52 18.38
C ILE A 46 -1.65 -2.21 17.33
N VAL A 47 -2.06 -3.21 16.55
CA VAL A 47 -3.03 -3.06 15.45
C VAL A 47 -4.18 -4.07 15.53
N GLU A 48 -4.49 -4.54 16.73
CA GLU A 48 -5.57 -5.51 16.96
C GLU A 48 -6.90 -5.00 16.39
N ASN A 49 -7.54 -5.79 15.54
CA ASN A 49 -8.80 -5.45 14.87
C ASN A 49 -8.74 -4.17 13.99
N ALA A 50 -7.56 -3.68 13.63
CA ALA A 50 -7.43 -2.60 12.66
C ALA A 50 -7.80 -3.08 11.25
N VAL A 51 -8.29 -2.19 10.39
CA VAL A 51 -8.68 -2.47 9.00
C VAL A 51 -7.59 -1.93 8.07
N PHE A 52 -7.01 -2.79 7.23
CA PHE A 52 -5.98 -2.41 6.25
C PHE A 52 -6.40 -2.71 4.80
N GLU A 53 -7.71 -2.72 4.54
CA GLU A 53 -8.23 -3.02 3.21
C GLU A 53 -7.56 -2.14 2.15
N ARG A 54 -6.88 -2.76 1.19
CA ARG A 54 -6.23 -2.07 0.07
C ARG A 54 -5.16 -1.06 0.52
N ALA A 55 -4.61 -1.24 1.71
CA ALA A 55 -3.45 -0.48 2.17
C ALA A 55 -2.18 -0.95 1.44
N GLU A 56 -1.24 -0.03 1.25
CA GLU A 56 0.08 -0.31 0.65
C GLU A 56 1.17 -0.18 1.71
N PHE A 57 2.06 -1.16 1.82
CA PHE A 57 3.13 -1.25 2.81
C PHE A 57 4.54 -1.24 2.20
N THR A 58 4.73 -0.54 1.09
CA THR A 58 5.99 -0.45 0.35
C THR A 58 7.16 -0.05 1.28
N ASP A 59 8.23 -0.86 1.28
CA ASP A 59 9.43 -0.63 2.09
C ASP A 59 9.18 -0.49 3.60
N SER A 60 8.01 -0.93 4.10
CA SER A 60 7.63 -0.73 5.50
C SER A 60 8.04 -1.91 6.38
N ASN A 61 8.41 -1.62 7.62
CA ASN A 61 8.78 -2.64 8.61
C ASN A 61 7.64 -2.89 9.59
N LEU A 62 6.98 -4.05 9.45
CA LEU A 62 5.92 -4.56 10.31
C LEU A 62 6.39 -5.75 11.18
N ALA A 63 7.67 -6.14 11.14
CA ALA A 63 8.17 -7.39 11.72
C ALA A 63 7.83 -7.59 13.21
N LYS A 64 7.65 -6.50 13.96
CA LYS A 64 7.38 -6.49 15.40
C LYS A 64 5.95 -6.06 15.76
N VAL A 65 5.09 -5.86 14.77
CA VAL A 65 3.72 -5.41 15.01
C VAL A 65 2.95 -6.44 15.82
N ILE A 66 2.21 -5.95 16.81
CA ILE A 66 1.43 -6.75 17.74
C ILE A 66 -0.02 -6.82 17.28
N GLY A 67 -0.55 -8.03 17.17
CA GLY A 67 -1.97 -8.28 16.85
C GLY A 67 -2.31 -8.20 15.36
N LEU A 68 -1.31 -8.18 14.47
CA LEU A 68 -1.53 -8.29 13.03
C LEU A 68 -1.86 -9.73 12.64
N THR A 69 -2.90 -9.91 11.84
CA THR A 69 -3.36 -11.20 11.35
C THR A 69 -3.34 -11.26 9.82
N GLN A 70 -3.31 -12.47 9.26
CA GLN A 70 -3.32 -12.67 7.81
C GLN A 70 -4.58 -12.08 7.16
N GLU A 71 -5.73 -12.23 7.80
CA GLU A 71 -7.02 -11.72 7.28
C GLU A 71 -6.98 -10.20 7.07
N GLN A 72 -6.36 -9.45 7.98
CA GLN A 72 -6.27 -7.99 7.91
C GLN A 72 -5.48 -7.49 6.70
N ILE A 73 -4.53 -8.30 6.19
CA ILE A 73 -3.62 -7.90 5.10
C ILE A 73 -3.85 -8.65 3.79
N ASN A 74 -4.86 -9.52 3.72
CA ASN A 74 -5.15 -10.30 2.51
C ASN A 74 -5.48 -9.45 1.28
N THR A 75 -5.99 -8.23 1.49
CA THR A 75 -6.32 -7.28 0.42
C THR A 75 -5.35 -6.09 0.38
N SER A 76 -4.29 -6.13 1.19
CA SER A 76 -3.21 -5.16 1.19
C SER A 76 -2.08 -5.65 0.29
N CYS A 77 -1.15 -4.77 -0.05
CA CYS A 77 0.03 -5.14 -0.80
C CYS A 77 1.29 -4.49 -0.24
N GLY A 78 2.46 -5.00 -0.62
CA GLY A 78 3.76 -4.44 -0.31
C GLY A 78 4.76 -4.73 -1.41
N ASN A 79 6.03 -4.86 -1.06
CA ASN A 79 7.08 -5.28 -1.98
C ASN A 79 8.11 -6.16 -1.27
N GLU A 80 9.18 -6.53 -1.97
CA GLU A 80 10.25 -7.39 -1.46
C GLU A 80 10.96 -6.86 -0.20
N LYS A 81 10.88 -5.54 0.04
CA LYS A 81 11.49 -4.89 1.22
C LYS A 81 10.51 -4.75 2.39
N THR A 82 9.23 -5.08 2.20
CA THR A 82 8.25 -5.07 3.29
C THR A 82 8.54 -6.22 4.25
N GLU A 83 8.82 -5.90 5.51
CA GLU A 83 9.09 -6.92 6.54
C GLU A 83 7.82 -7.24 7.33
N LEU A 84 7.44 -8.53 7.40
CA LEU A 84 6.25 -8.99 8.10
C LEU A 84 6.58 -9.79 9.37
N PRO A 85 5.63 -9.87 10.33
CA PRO A 85 5.67 -10.86 11.39
C PRO A 85 5.76 -12.29 10.85
N THR A 86 6.39 -13.18 11.62
CA THR A 86 6.56 -14.58 11.22
C THR A 86 5.22 -15.27 10.93
N GLY A 87 5.13 -15.95 9.79
CA GLY A 87 3.94 -16.72 9.39
C GLY A 87 2.89 -15.92 8.64
N LEU A 88 3.14 -14.64 8.37
CA LEU A 88 2.29 -13.81 7.51
C LEU A 88 2.90 -13.67 6.11
N THR A 89 2.03 -13.49 5.13
CA THR A 89 2.38 -13.29 3.72
C THR A 89 1.60 -12.11 3.16
N LEU A 90 2.24 -11.35 2.27
CA LEU A 90 1.67 -10.18 1.61
C LEU A 90 1.95 -10.28 0.11
N MET A 91 0.98 -9.88 -0.71
CA MET A 91 1.18 -9.83 -2.16
C MET A 91 1.96 -8.59 -2.57
N ASN A 92 2.63 -8.63 -3.73
CA ASN A 92 3.27 -7.43 -4.27
C ASN A 92 2.26 -6.46 -4.87
N CYS A 93 2.48 -5.16 -4.70
CA CYS A 93 1.63 -4.13 -5.29
C CYS A 93 1.71 -4.10 -6.82
N GLU A 94 2.82 -4.54 -7.41
CA GLU A 94 3.00 -4.64 -8.86
C GLU A 94 2.15 -5.75 -9.49
N ASP A 95 1.72 -6.73 -8.68
CA ASP A 95 0.90 -7.87 -9.11
C ASP A 95 -0.61 -7.62 -8.91
N LEU A 96 -1.01 -6.41 -8.46
CA LEU A 96 -2.41 -6.09 -8.26
C LEU A 96 -3.13 -5.94 -9.61
N PRO A 97 -4.22 -6.69 -9.86
CA PRO A 97 -5.01 -6.50 -11.06
C PRO A 97 -5.68 -5.11 -11.03
N ASP A 98 -5.53 -4.36 -12.12
CA ASP A 98 -6.19 -3.07 -12.30
C ASP A 98 -7.71 -3.22 -12.10
N GLU A 99 -8.28 -2.46 -11.17
CA GLU A 99 -9.72 -2.43 -10.89
C GLU A 99 -10.53 -1.71 -11.99
N GLU A 100 -10.28 -2.01 -13.26
CA GLU A 100 -11.19 -1.62 -14.34
C GLU A 100 -12.20 -2.74 -14.69
N ASN A 101 -12.08 -3.95 -14.15
CA ASN A 101 -12.99 -5.07 -14.49
C ASN A 101 -13.43 -5.93 -13.28
N ALA A 102 -13.85 -5.30 -12.18
CA ALA A 102 -14.46 -6.01 -11.04
C ALA A 102 -16.00 -6.05 -11.09
N GLU A 103 -16.61 -5.75 -12.24
CA GLU A 103 -17.99 -6.15 -12.53
C GLU A 103 -17.99 -6.86 -13.90
N GLU A 104 -18.52 -8.08 -13.95
CA GLU A 104 -18.54 -9.00 -15.11
C GLU A 104 -17.31 -9.90 -15.33
N ASN A 105 -17.01 -10.78 -14.36
CA ASN A 105 -16.63 -12.14 -14.74
C ASN A 105 -17.02 -13.15 -13.66
N THR A 106 -18.34 -13.28 -13.49
CA THR A 106 -18.90 -14.57 -13.10
C THR A 106 -18.49 -15.60 -14.15
N PHE A 107 -18.00 -16.75 -13.68
CA PHE A 107 -17.91 -18.02 -14.42
C PHE A 107 -16.65 -18.22 -15.26
N LEU A 108 -15.64 -18.90 -14.71
CA LEU A 108 -15.07 -20.14 -15.26
C LEU A 108 -14.17 -20.86 -14.22
N GLY A 109 -14.68 -21.98 -13.67
CA GLY A 109 -13.89 -23.22 -13.59
C GLY A 109 -12.97 -23.48 -12.40
N PHE A 110 -13.51 -23.61 -11.19
CA PHE A 110 -12.99 -24.62 -10.24
C PHE A 110 -14.14 -25.54 -9.81
N SER A 111 -14.19 -26.71 -10.45
CA SER A 111 -15.01 -27.84 -10.02
C SER A 111 -14.43 -28.39 -8.70
N MET A 112 -15.07 -28.09 -7.57
CA MET A 112 -14.86 -28.85 -6.35
C MET A 112 -15.88 -30.00 -6.30
N PRO A 113 -15.45 -31.27 -6.15
CA PRO A 113 -16.40 -32.36 -5.95
C PRO A 113 -17.00 -32.26 -4.55
N ALA A 114 -18.26 -31.87 -4.46
CA ALA A 114 -19.05 -31.97 -3.25
C ALA A 114 -19.50 -33.41 -3.03
N THR A 115 -18.90 -34.11 -2.06
CA THR A 115 -19.56 -35.25 -1.42
C THR A 115 -19.53 -35.09 0.10
N SER A 116 -20.59 -34.50 0.64
CA SER A 116 -21.05 -34.79 2.00
C SER A 116 -22.52 -34.36 2.14
N PRO A 117 -23.44 -35.26 2.51
CA PRO A 117 -24.86 -34.97 2.55
C PRO A 117 -25.27 -34.51 3.95
N PHE A 118 -25.30 -33.20 4.20
CA PHE A 118 -26.13 -32.66 5.27
C PHE A 118 -26.82 -31.38 4.79
N ALA A 119 -27.99 -31.57 4.21
CA ALA A 119 -28.96 -30.51 3.99
C ALA A 119 -29.56 -30.11 5.34
N ILE A 120 -29.35 -28.87 5.78
CA ILE A 120 -30.32 -28.18 6.64
C ILE A 120 -30.79 -26.92 5.91
N LYS A 121 -32.12 -26.80 5.91
CA LYS A 121 -32.97 -25.92 5.12
C LYS A 121 -32.73 -24.44 5.39
N SER A 122 -32.84 -23.66 4.30
CA SER A 122 -33.63 -22.43 4.18
C SER A 122 -33.83 -21.59 5.45
N ALA A 123 -33.11 -20.47 5.54
CA ALA A 123 -33.60 -19.24 6.15
C ALA A 123 -32.78 -18.02 5.69
N ARG A 124 -33.44 -17.15 4.92
CA ARG A 124 -33.34 -15.68 4.87
C ARG A 124 -32.09 -15.04 5.52
N ALA A 125 -31.27 -14.39 4.70
CA ALA A 125 -30.21 -13.48 5.13
C ALA A 125 -30.75 -12.41 6.11
N PRO A 126 -30.06 -12.11 7.23
CA PRO A 126 -30.32 -10.91 8.00
C PRO A 126 -29.46 -9.77 7.47
N SER A 127 -30.14 -8.72 7.01
CA SER A 127 -29.63 -7.36 6.93
C SER A 127 -29.12 -6.93 8.31
N PHE A 128 -27.80 -6.77 8.48
CA PHE A 128 -27.23 -6.12 9.66
C PHE A 128 -26.83 -4.69 9.34
N GLY A 129 -27.83 -3.81 9.32
CA GLY A 129 -27.65 -2.44 9.78
C GLY A 129 -27.82 -2.42 11.29
N ARG A 130 -26.79 -2.02 12.03
CA ARG A 130 -26.94 -1.64 13.44
C ARG A 130 -26.24 -0.30 13.67
N ALA A 131 -27.05 0.68 14.04
CA ALA A 131 -26.63 1.96 14.55
C ALA A 131 -25.74 1.77 15.79
N TYR A 132 -24.53 2.31 15.75
CA TYR A 132 -23.68 2.48 16.92
C TYR A 132 -24.04 3.82 17.57
N GLN A 133 -24.81 3.76 18.66
CA GLN A 133 -25.07 4.89 19.53
C GLN A 133 -24.28 4.67 20.82
N SER A 134 -23.15 5.37 20.97
CA SER A 134 -22.46 5.48 22.26
C SER A 134 -22.21 6.93 22.59
N ALA A 135 -22.80 7.33 23.72
CA ALA A 135 -22.76 8.65 24.29
C ALA A 135 -21.35 9.04 24.76
N GLY A 136 -21.01 10.31 24.51
CA GLY A 136 -20.21 11.17 25.38
C GLY A 136 -18.89 10.63 25.92
N ARG A 137 -17.84 10.67 25.09
CA ARG A 137 -16.47 10.99 25.53
C ARG A 137 -15.78 11.76 24.40
N SER A 138 -14.90 12.67 24.76
CA SER A 138 -14.28 13.65 23.87
C SER A 138 -13.31 12.95 22.90
N ASP A 139 -13.86 12.48 21.78
CA ASP A 139 -13.09 11.94 20.67
C ASP A 139 -12.34 13.09 19.99
N ILE A 140 -11.01 13.03 19.98
CA ILE A 140 -10.22 13.85 19.04
C ILE A 140 -10.48 13.28 17.65
N ARG A 141 -11.50 13.82 16.98
CA ARG A 141 -11.81 13.52 15.58
C ARG A 141 -10.84 14.30 14.70
N ILE A 142 -9.75 13.66 14.30
CA ILE A 142 -9.00 14.13 13.13
C ILE A 142 -9.83 13.72 11.91
N LEU A 143 -10.71 14.62 11.46
CA LEU A 143 -11.45 14.44 10.21
C LEU A 143 -10.50 14.74 9.05
N ILE A 144 -9.79 13.72 8.57
CA ILE A 144 -9.30 13.75 7.19
C ILE A 144 -10.47 13.23 6.36
N THR A 145 -11.20 14.15 5.73
CA THR A 145 -12.35 13.79 4.90
C THR A 145 -11.89 13.05 3.65
N ASP A 146 -12.22 11.77 3.53
CA ASP A 146 -12.25 11.07 2.25
C ASP A 146 -13.28 11.76 1.35
N ASN A 147 -12.79 12.56 0.42
CA ASN A 147 -13.49 12.78 -0.83
C ASN A 147 -12.56 12.31 -1.94
N ASP A 148 -12.74 11.05 -2.36
CA ASP A 148 -11.96 10.32 -3.38
C ASP A 148 -11.97 11.02 -4.77
N GLN A 149 -12.58 12.20 -4.91
CA GLN A 149 -12.67 12.98 -6.14
C GLN A 149 -12.01 14.36 -6.07
N GLN A 150 -11.46 14.80 -4.93
CA GLN A 150 -10.82 16.13 -4.82
C GLN A 150 -9.67 16.17 -3.80
N HIS A 151 -8.65 15.32 -3.94
CA HIS A 151 -7.38 15.57 -3.26
C HIS A 151 -6.34 16.16 -4.24
N PRO A 152 -6.32 17.50 -4.43
CA PRO A 152 -5.37 18.16 -5.34
C PRO A 152 -3.92 17.94 -4.93
N ILE A 153 -3.65 17.59 -3.66
CA ILE A 153 -2.30 17.26 -3.18
C ILE A 153 -1.89 15.86 -3.63
N LEU A 154 -2.77 14.85 -3.55
CA LEU A 154 -2.46 13.49 -4.00
C LEU A 154 -2.32 13.41 -5.52
N GLN A 155 -3.17 14.13 -6.27
CA GLN A 155 -2.96 14.30 -7.72
C GLN A 155 -1.66 15.03 -8.03
N LYS A 156 -1.33 16.11 -7.31
CA LYS A 156 -0.06 16.82 -7.53
C LYS A 156 1.15 15.96 -7.17
N LEU A 157 1.10 15.13 -6.12
CA LEU A 157 2.20 14.25 -5.73
C LEU A 157 2.36 13.09 -6.71
N ARG A 158 1.26 12.47 -7.15
CA ARG A 158 1.27 11.45 -8.23
C ARG A 158 1.76 12.04 -9.54
N ALA A 159 1.24 13.20 -9.95
CA ALA A 159 1.68 13.91 -11.14
C ALA A 159 3.16 14.30 -11.06
N LYS A 160 3.65 14.76 -9.90
CA LYS A 160 5.06 15.11 -9.71
C LYS A 160 5.97 13.89 -9.68
N ARG A 161 5.48 12.73 -9.23
CA ARG A 161 6.20 11.43 -9.30
C ARG A 161 6.24 10.89 -10.73
N VAL A 162 5.14 11.02 -11.48
CA VAL A 162 5.05 10.67 -12.90
C VAL A 162 5.96 11.59 -13.73
N GLU A 163 5.91 12.90 -13.51
CA GLU A 163 6.77 13.90 -14.17
C GLU A 163 8.25 13.64 -13.88
N LYS A 164 8.59 13.25 -12.64
CA LYS A 164 9.95 12.88 -12.27
C LYS A 164 10.41 11.59 -12.97
N LYS A 165 9.56 10.55 -13.03
CA LYS A 165 9.86 9.30 -13.74
C LYS A 165 9.99 9.52 -15.26
N GLU A 166 9.14 10.35 -15.86
CA GLU A 166 9.19 10.71 -17.28
C GLU A 166 10.46 11.51 -17.62
N ALA A 167 10.82 12.50 -16.80
CA ALA A 167 12.05 13.26 -16.97
C ALA A 167 13.31 12.39 -16.85
N LEU A 168 13.29 11.38 -15.97
CA LEU A 168 14.39 10.42 -15.82
C LEU A 168 14.50 9.49 -17.03
N ASP A 169 13.38 9.05 -17.59
CA ASP A 169 13.34 8.26 -18.81
C ASP A 169 13.85 9.02 -20.04
N ASP A 170 13.49 10.27 -20.19
CA ASP A 170 13.97 11.10 -21.29
C ASP A 170 15.46 11.43 -21.17
N ALA A 171 15.96 11.62 -19.94
CA ALA A 171 17.40 11.76 -19.69
C ALA A 171 18.17 10.50 -20.08
N LEU A 172 17.68 9.31 -19.73
CA LEU A 172 18.28 8.03 -20.13
C LEU A 172 18.26 7.83 -21.65
N LYS A 173 17.15 8.13 -22.33
CA LYS A 173 17.07 8.09 -23.80
C LYS A 173 18.06 9.05 -24.47
N GLY A 174 18.23 10.25 -23.92
CA GLY A 174 19.18 11.24 -24.41
C GLY A 174 20.63 10.76 -24.30
N ILE A 175 20.98 10.15 -23.16
CA ILE A 175 22.29 9.52 -22.95
C ILE A 175 22.49 8.36 -23.93
N ASP A 176 21.49 7.48 -24.11
CA ASP A 176 21.55 6.37 -25.06
C ASP A 176 21.75 6.84 -26.50
N SER A 177 21.16 7.98 -26.87
CA SER A 177 21.40 8.60 -28.17
C SER A 177 22.82 9.11 -28.31
N ALA A 178 23.32 9.87 -27.33
CA ALA A 178 24.70 10.36 -27.36
C ALA A 178 25.73 9.22 -27.34
N LEU A 179 25.43 8.10 -26.67
CA LEU A 179 26.26 6.89 -26.70
C LEU A 179 26.28 6.23 -28.09
N ARG A 180 25.21 6.34 -28.91
CA ARG A 180 25.22 5.80 -30.29
C ARG A 180 26.15 6.59 -31.20
N ASP A 181 26.27 7.90 -30.98
CA ASP A 181 27.03 8.81 -31.86
C ASP A 181 28.53 8.87 -31.51
N LEU A 182 28.92 8.40 -30.32
CA LEU A 182 30.31 8.41 -29.85
C LEU A 182 31.09 7.14 -30.22
N PRO A 183 32.37 7.24 -30.63
CA PRO A 183 33.24 6.07 -30.82
C PRO A 183 33.38 5.22 -29.55
N ILE A 184 33.49 3.89 -29.70
CA ILE A 184 33.51 2.92 -28.59
C ILE A 184 34.68 3.17 -27.63
N ASP A 185 35.81 3.60 -28.15
CA ASP A 185 37.07 3.90 -27.47
C ASP A 185 37.15 5.34 -26.92
N SER A 186 36.08 6.12 -27.04
CA SER A 186 36.05 7.50 -26.55
C SER A 186 36.02 7.55 -25.03
N PRO A 187 36.94 8.30 -24.37
CA PRO A 187 36.89 8.51 -22.93
C PRO A 187 35.62 9.25 -22.49
N THR A 188 35.00 10.03 -23.40
CA THR A 188 33.70 10.67 -23.16
C THR A 188 32.58 9.64 -23.10
N ARG A 189 32.62 8.60 -23.94
CA ARG A 189 31.64 7.49 -23.93
C ARG A 189 31.69 6.72 -22.61
N ALA A 190 32.88 6.42 -22.10
CA ALA A 190 33.05 5.74 -20.82
C ALA A 190 32.45 6.52 -19.64
N LYS A 191 32.70 7.84 -19.57
CA LYS A 191 32.10 8.72 -18.55
C LYS A 191 30.58 8.79 -18.67
N LEU A 192 30.06 8.83 -19.89
CA LEU A 192 28.63 8.90 -20.14
C LEU A 192 27.93 7.57 -19.77
N MET A 193 28.57 6.43 -20.00
CA MET A 193 28.09 5.12 -19.51
C MET A 193 28.00 5.06 -17.99
N GLN A 194 28.98 5.62 -17.28
CA GLN A 194 28.95 5.69 -15.82
C GLN A 194 27.79 6.58 -15.32
N SER A 195 27.57 7.73 -15.96
CA SER A 195 26.42 8.58 -15.64
C SER A 195 25.08 7.89 -15.92
N ARG A 196 24.98 7.10 -16.99
CA ARG A 196 23.80 6.29 -17.31
C ARG A 196 23.49 5.28 -16.21
N GLU A 197 24.51 4.58 -15.73
CA GLU A 197 24.37 3.57 -14.68
C GLU A 197 23.88 4.19 -13.36
N ILE A 198 24.40 5.36 -12.99
CA ILE A 198 23.94 6.09 -11.81
C ILE A 198 22.45 6.47 -11.96
N LEU A 199 22.06 7.00 -13.11
CA LEU A 199 20.66 7.38 -13.37
C LEU A 199 19.73 6.17 -13.40
N GLN A 200 20.18 5.03 -13.91
CA GLN A 200 19.42 3.78 -13.89
C GLN A 200 19.21 3.28 -12.46
N ASN A 201 20.24 3.30 -11.62
CA ASN A 201 20.12 2.92 -10.21
C ASN A 201 19.15 3.84 -9.45
N ILE A 202 19.12 5.14 -9.79
CA ILE A 202 18.14 6.08 -9.24
C ILE A 202 16.72 5.73 -9.69
N LYS A 203 16.53 5.34 -10.97
CA LYS A 203 15.23 4.92 -11.50
C LYS A 203 14.71 3.67 -10.79
N ASP A 204 15.60 2.72 -10.52
CA ASP A 204 15.26 1.43 -9.90
C ASP A 204 15.05 1.55 -8.37
N THR A 205 15.36 2.71 -7.77
CA THR A 205 15.16 2.98 -6.33
C THR A 205 13.93 3.83 -6.01
N GLU A 206 13.11 4.24 -6.99
CA GLU A 206 11.92 5.13 -6.84
C GLU A 206 10.54 4.49 -7.06
#